data_AF-A0A1H7NBP3-F1
#
_entry.id   AF-A0A1H7NBP3-F1
#
_cell.length_a   1.000
_cell.length_b   1.000
_cell.length_c   1.000
_cell.angle_alpha   90.00
_cell.angle_beta   90.00
_cell.angle_gamma   90.00
#
_symmetry.space_group_name_H-M   'P 1'
#
loop_
_entity.id
_entity.type
_entity.pdbx_description
1 polymer ?
#
loop_
_entity_poly.entity_id
_entity_poly.type
_entity_poly.pdbx_seq_one_letter_code
_entity_poly.pdbx_strand_id
1 'polypeptide(L)'
;MTFISKSHAVLATALLLMGSTAAGQGSLECQTLQSRAPASGLAPNPKAVATVPFDKQTQGYVRVGGGCEVSRFGFESVHAAVMVQNSPDGEFGWRCKGADPALVSNPAWAKASVTFCRATDASGGNLPLQCTTLTKKTGLLRNPAVEVTLTPDQIAGGYTVVSGGCDTSHFGNGSLHAENVVISRPTPGGQGWYCQAADPPNHAQDASVEASLVACRVAPTAVTPKPSLQCTVTQGTPGTGAYPKSTAKGPSKALGGGCELSYAGNGSAHAEFMVQQGPQPADGSWACLAADPPLLSNPGSAKASVVSCTLTTAAVPPPAVAPVMRKNPVIIVGGTLASEILYWTLEARLRADGYYVEFFELPGSGLIDIREGAQQLNSRVADVLLRTGAEKVNLVGHSQGGITARTYVHDYGHRLVESLISLGTPHKGTDVDPLLAALLVGCLGQPTDKLLCHQLRPGPFLVGINQRAPDDAIFYTNINTRKPYDVFTDAATNGRMDNCDRVNAKGQPLKCNVTVQDDCPLNIVEHIGLSSNGAVYSGIRQALAHEPIALNCMEL
;
A
#
# COMPACT_ATOMS: atom_id res chain seq x y z
N MET A 1 -22.59 -21.88 -59.96
CA MET A 1 -21.31 -21.93 -60.71
C MET A 1 -20.67 -20.56 -60.63
N THR A 2 -19.49 -20.50 -59.99
CA THR A 2 -18.41 -19.51 -60.14
C THR A 2 -18.75 -18.01 -60.19
N PHE A 3 -18.41 -17.30 -59.11
CA PHE A 3 -18.03 -15.89 -59.16
C PHE A 3 -16.56 -15.75 -58.70
N ILE A 4 -15.70 -15.34 -59.62
CA ILE A 4 -14.29 -14.97 -59.38
C ILE A 4 -14.00 -13.69 -60.20
N SER A 5 -13.35 -12.73 -59.50
CA SER A 5 -12.33 -11.78 -59.99
C SER A 5 -12.69 -10.42 -60.62
N LYS A 6 -12.34 -9.39 -59.83
CA LYS A 6 -11.54 -8.17 -60.11
C LYS A 6 -12.04 -7.08 -61.07
N SER A 7 -12.03 -5.86 -60.55
CA SER A 7 -11.68 -4.57 -61.21
C SER A 7 -11.30 -3.60 -60.07
N HIS A 8 -10.02 -3.30 -59.78
CA HIS A 8 -9.04 -2.39 -60.39
C HIS A 8 -9.43 -0.90 -60.52
N ALA A 9 -8.61 -0.08 -59.86
CA ALA A 9 -8.27 1.34 -60.07
C ALA A 9 -9.39 2.35 -59.75
N VAL A 10 -9.17 3.46 -59.02
CA VAL A 10 -8.26 4.61 -59.23
C VAL A 10 -8.35 5.43 -57.90
N LEU A 11 -7.30 5.92 -57.21
CA LEU A 11 -6.43 7.04 -57.55
C LEU A 11 -5.32 7.14 -56.48
N ALA A 12 -4.07 7.28 -56.92
CA ALA A 12 -2.92 7.58 -56.08
C ALA A 12 -2.69 9.09 -55.95
N THR A 13 -1.81 9.45 -54.99
CA THR A 13 -0.93 10.63 -54.96
C THR A 13 -1.39 11.83 -54.11
N ALA A 14 -0.98 11.83 -52.84
CA ALA A 14 -0.46 13.02 -52.15
C ALA A 14 0.51 12.56 -51.05
N LEU A 15 1.68 12.08 -51.49
CA LEU A 15 2.85 11.86 -50.63
C LEU A 15 3.43 13.24 -50.33
N LEU A 16 2.95 13.91 -49.28
CA LEU A 16 3.61 15.09 -48.73
C LEU A 16 4.72 14.62 -47.79
N LEU A 17 5.94 14.97 -48.19
CA LEU A 17 7.16 14.85 -47.40
C LEU A 17 6.97 15.53 -46.03
N MET A 18 6.71 14.74 -45.00
CA MET A 18 7.21 15.05 -43.67
C MET A 18 8.52 14.27 -43.50
N GLY A 19 9.58 14.85 -44.06
CA GLY A 19 10.92 14.52 -43.60
C GLY A 19 10.97 14.85 -42.11
N SER A 20 10.91 13.81 -41.28
CA SER A 20 11.27 13.90 -39.88
C SER A 20 12.74 14.32 -39.83
N THR A 21 12.99 15.61 -39.75
CA THR A 21 14.25 16.10 -39.18
C THR A 21 14.24 15.61 -37.74
N ALA A 22 14.86 14.46 -37.50
CA ALA A 22 15.30 14.06 -36.18
C ALA A 22 16.30 15.14 -35.73
N ALA A 23 15.79 16.23 -35.16
CA ALA A 23 16.60 17.16 -34.39
C ALA A 23 17.27 16.29 -33.32
N GLY A 24 18.59 16.17 -33.40
CA GLY A 24 19.36 15.23 -32.59
C GLY A 24 18.95 15.34 -31.13
N GLN A 25 18.30 14.31 -30.61
CA GLN A 25 17.95 14.26 -29.20
C GLN A 25 19.25 14.06 -28.43
N GLY A 26 19.46 14.86 -27.38
CA GLY A 26 20.57 14.64 -26.46
C GLY A 26 20.55 13.22 -25.89
N SER A 27 21.70 12.69 -25.49
CA SER A 27 21.82 11.31 -25.01
C SER A 27 22.01 11.26 -23.50
N LEU A 28 21.31 10.35 -22.83
CA LEU A 28 21.47 10.07 -21.40
C LEU A 28 22.21 8.75 -21.25
N GLU A 29 23.53 8.83 -21.05
CA GLU A 29 24.38 7.66 -20.95
C GLU A 29 24.47 7.21 -19.49
N CYS A 30 23.99 6.00 -19.20
CA CYS A 30 23.90 5.48 -17.84
C CYS A 30 24.64 4.15 -17.67
N GLN A 31 25.43 4.05 -16.60
CA GLN A 31 26.19 2.87 -16.24
C GLN A 31 25.79 2.43 -14.82
N THR A 32 25.93 1.13 -14.54
CA THR A 32 25.66 0.57 -13.21
C THR A 32 26.91 -0.19 -12.77
N LEU A 33 27.48 0.20 -11.64
CA LEU A 33 28.57 -0.52 -10.99
C LEU A 33 28.01 -1.29 -9.80
N GLN A 34 28.50 -2.51 -9.59
CA GLN A 34 28.17 -3.32 -8.42
C GLN A 34 29.41 -3.46 -7.54
N SER A 35 29.25 -3.22 -6.25
CA SER A 35 30.27 -3.44 -5.22
C SER A 35 29.78 -4.53 -4.30
N ARG A 36 30.56 -5.61 -4.20
CA ARG A 36 30.27 -6.73 -3.31
C ARG A 36 31.21 -6.66 -2.12
N ALA A 37 30.65 -6.57 -0.92
CA ALA A 37 31.43 -6.75 0.30
C ALA A 37 31.37 -8.24 0.69
N PRO A 38 32.51 -8.94 0.79
CA PRO A 38 32.52 -10.28 1.37
C PRO A 38 32.11 -10.21 2.85
N ALA A 39 31.53 -11.30 3.35
CA ALA A 39 31.33 -11.55 4.77
C ALA A 39 32.69 -11.79 5.44
N SER A 40 33.59 -10.79 5.47
CA SER A 40 34.90 -10.95 6.08
C SER A 40 34.75 -10.92 7.59
N GLY A 41 34.64 -12.11 8.18
CA GLY A 41 34.48 -12.31 9.62
C GLY A 41 33.02 -12.54 9.99
N LEU A 42 32.79 -13.43 10.96
CA LEU A 42 31.50 -13.77 11.56
C LEU A 42 30.83 -12.53 12.17
N ALA A 43 30.18 -11.68 11.35
CA ALA A 43 29.54 -10.45 11.80
C ALA A 43 28.07 -10.37 11.31
N PRO A 44 27.08 -10.18 12.21
CA PRO A 44 25.64 -10.34 11.93
C PRO A 44 24.99 -9.22 11.08
N ASN A 45 25.74 -8.44 10.29
CA ASN A 45 25.23 -7.27 9.57
C ASN A 45 26.08 -6.89 8.33
N PRO A 46 25.94 -7.57 7.18
CA PRO A 46 26.74 -7.25 6.00
C PRO A 46 26.42 -5.85 5.47
N LYS A 47 27.46 -5.09 5.12
CA LYS A 47 27.35 -3.74 4.58
C LYS A 47 28.20 -3.61 3.33
N ALA A 48 27.61 -3.06 2.27
CA ALA A 48 28.30 -2.72 1.05
C ALA A 48 27.96 -1.28 0.63
N VAL A 49 28.94 -0.58 0.10
CA VAL A 49 28.74 0.71 -0.57
C VAL A 49 29.32 0.60 -1.98
N ALA A 50 28.53 1.01 -2.96
CA ALA A 50 28.97 1.19 -4.34
C ALA A 50 29.06 2.69 -4.61
N THR A 51 30.20 3.15 -5.11
CA THR A 51 30.47 4.57 -5.35
C THR A 51 30.80 4.79 -6.81
N VAL A 52 30.31 5.89 -7.40
CA VAL A 52 30.68 6.29 -8.76
C VAL A 52 32.22 6.42 -8.83
N PRO A 53 32.90 5.76 -9.78
CA PRO A 53 34.36 5.86 -9.90
C PRO A 53 34.83 7.30 -10.12
N PHE A 54 35.98 7.67 -9.55
CA PHE A 54 36.49 9.05 -9.62
C PHE A 54 36.75 9.51 -11.07
N ASP A 55 37.23 8.64 -11.95
CA ASP A 55 37.39 8.93 -13.38
C ASP A 55 36.04 9.21 -14.07
N LYS A 56 34.95 8.57 -13.61
CA LYS A 56 33.60 8.86 -14.10
C LYS A 56 33.06 10.16 -13.53
N GLN A 57 33.34 10.48 -12.27
CA GLN A 57 32.99 11.78 -11.70
C GLN A 57 33.64 12.93 -12.47
N THR A 58 34.94 12.82 -12.81
CA THR A 58 35.64 13.85 -13.60
C THR A 58 35.15 13.95 -15.04
N GLN A 59 34.56 12.88 -15.57
CA GLN A 59 33.88 12.87 -16.88
C GLN A 59 32.46 13.47 -16.84
N GLY A 60 31.97 13.93 -15.68
CA GLY A 60 30.66 14.56 -15.53
C GLY A 60 29.52 13.57 -15.24
N TYR A 61 29.83 12.32 -14.84
CA TYR A 61 28.79 11.41 -14.38
C TYR A 61 28.39 11.72 -12.94
N VAL A 62 27.09 11.69 -12.68
CA VAL A 62 26.51 11.88 -11.34
C VAL A 62 25.71 10.65 -10.94
N ARG A 63 25.62 10.39 -9.64
CA ARG A 63 24.81 9.29 -9.08
C ARG A 63 23.33 9.62 -9.25
N VAL A 64 22.61 8.77 -9.97
CA VAL A 64 21.16 8.90 -10.18
C VAL A 64 20.36 7.86 -9.42
N GLY A 65 20.97 6.78 -8.96
CA GLY A 65 20.29 5.74 -8.19
C GLY A 65 21.20 4.58 -7.84
N GLY A 66 20.59 3.48 -7.45
CA GLY A 66 21.28 2.27 -7.04
C GLY A 66 20.30 1.24 -6.53
N GLY A 67 20.82 0.14 -6.01
CA GLY A 67 20.03 -0.98 -5.51
C GLY A 67 20.81 -1.83 -4.54
N CYS A 68 20.12 -2.76 -3.91
CA CYS A 68 20.66 -3.61 -2.86
C CYS A 68 20.26 -5.08 -3.10
N GLU A 69 21.21 -5.96 -2.90
CA GLU A 69 21.00 -7.40 -2.91
C GLU A 69 21.75 -7.99 -1.71
N VAL A 70 21.04 -8.77 -0.91
CA VAL A 70 21.58 -9.47 0.24
C VAL A 70 21.34 -10.96 0.05
N SER A 71 22.28 -11.78 0.50
CA SER A 71 22.16 -13.23 0.37
C SER A 71 22.93 -13.94 1.47
N ARG A 72 22.41 -15.11 1.82
CA ARG A 72 22.91 -16.03 2.83
C ARG A 72 23.80 -17.14 2.24
N PHE A 73 24.67 -17.74 3.04
CA PHE A 73 25.28 -19.06 2.82
C PHE A 73 24.66 -20.15 3.74
N GLY A 74 24.36 -21.33 3.18
CA GLY A 74 23.94 -22.55 3.91
C GLY A 74 22.43 -22.84 3.92
N PHE A 75 22.01 -24.10 4.06
CA PHE A 75 20.59 -24.52 4.04
C PHE A 75 19.94 -24.68 5.43
N GLU A 76 20.71 -24.54 6.53
CA GLU A 76 20.27 -24.99 7.88
C GLU A 76 19.82 -23.88 8.85
N SER A 77 19.58 -22.63 8.42
CA SER A 77 19.14 -21.57 9.33
C SER A 77 17.66 -21.27 9.18
N VAL A 78 17.03 -21.13 10.34
CA VAL A 78 15.65 -20.69 10.54
C VAL A 78 15.39 -19.20 10.23
N HIS A 79 16.41 -18.41 9.83
CA HIS A 79 16.25 -16.98 9.51
C HIS A 79 17.06 -16.56 8.27
N ALA A 80 16.50 -15.69 7.42
CA ALA A 80 17.21 -15.05 6.30
C ALA A 80 17.75 -13.67 6.71
N ALA A 81 18.90 -13.27 6.16
CA ALA A 81 19.41 -11.90 6.31
C ALA A 81 18.46 -10.94 5.58
N VAL A 82 18.10 -9.84 6.25
CA VAL A 82 17.01 -8.97 5.80
C VAL A 82 17.56 -7.64 5.32
N MET A 83 16.98 -7.08 4.25
CA MET A 83 17.33 -5.74 3.81
C MET A 83 16.74 -4.69 4.76
N VAL A 84 17.64 -4.01 5.48
CA VAL A 84 17.30 -2.89 6.37
C VAL A 84 17.70 -1.55 5.78
N GLN A 85 18.58 -1.56 4.77
CA GLN A 85 19.02 -0.34 4.09
C GLN A 85 19.25 -0.57 2.61
N ASN A 86 18.63 0.28 1.81
CA ASN A 86 18.88 0.47 0.40
C ASN A 86 18.71 1.96 0.13
N SER A 87 19.76 2.76 0.33
CA SER A 87 19.64 4.21 0.35
C SER A 87 20.85 4.92 -0.28
N PRO A 88 20.67 6.17 -0.74
CA PRO A 88 21.76 7.10 -1.03
C PRO A 88 22.82 7.13 0.09
N ASP A 89 24.10 7.22 -0.28
CA ASP A 89 25.22 7.37 0.65
C ASP A 89 26.16 8.49 0.20
N GLY A 90 26.08 9.63 0.88
CA GLY A 90 26.75 10.85 0.42
C GLY A 90 26.32 11.27 -0.99
N GLU A 91 27.20 11.94 -1.72
CA GLU A 91 26.93 12.47 -3.06
C GLU A 91 27.02 11.41 -4.16
N PHE A 92 27.98 10.47 -4.03
CA PHE A 92 28.34 9.51 -5.08
C PHE A 92 28.09 8.05 -4.72
N GLY A 93 27.72 7.76 -3.48
CA GLY A 93 27.57 6.41 -2.97
C GLY A 93 26.11 5.94 -2.97
N TRP A 94 25.96 4.62 -2.96
CA TRP A 94 24.74 3.92 -2.66
C TRP A 94 25.05 2.79 -1.67
N ARG A 95 24.31 2.77 -0.55
CA ARG A 95 24.55 1.83 0.55
C ARG A 95 23.51 0.73 0.57
N CYS A 96 23.98 -0.47 0.81
CA CYS A 96 23.21 -1.69 1.01
C CYS A 96 23.61 -2.29 2.36
N LYS A 97 22.64 -2.52 3.25
CA LYS A 97 22.86 -3.16 4.55
C LYS A 97 21.86 -4.28 4.74
N GLY A 98 22.39 -5.44 5.07
CA GLY A 98 21.63 -6.55 5.63
C GLY A 98 21.74 -6.54 7.16
N ALA A 99 20.75 -7.10 7.83
CA ALA A 99 20.81 -7.43 9.25
C ALA A 99 20.34 -8.87 9.48
N ASP A 100 21.01 -9.58 10.39
CA ASP A 100 20.50 -10.81 10.95
C ASP A 100 19.73 -10.53 12.26
N PRO A 101 18.72 -11.34 12.62
CA PRO A 101 18.14 -11.36 13.97
C PRO A 101 19.21 -11.65 15.04
N ALA A 102 19.17 -11.00 16.22
CA ALA A 102 20.30 -11.01 17.17
C ALA A 102 20.68 -12.37 17.80
N LEU A 103 19.93 -13.44 17.54
CA LEU A 103 20.24 -14.80 18.00
C LEU A 103 20.76 -15.74 16.91
N VAL A 104 20.95 -15.22 15.68
CA VAL A 104 21.43 -15.99 14.54
C VAL A 104 22.63 -15.27 13.95
N SER A 105 23.79 -15.93 13.94
CA SER A 105 25.00 -15.44 13.28
C SER A 105 25.31 -16.36 12.11
N ASN A 106 25.03 -15.90 10.89
CA ASN A 106 25.36 -16.66 9.68
C ASN A 106 26.23 -15.82 8.72
N PRO A 107 27.04 -16.48 7.87
CA PRO A 107 27.71 -15.78 6.79
C PRO A 107 26.68 -15.27 5.76
N ALA A 108 26.62 -13.95 5.59
CA ALA A 108 25.81 -13.29 4.59
C ALA A 108 26.63 -12.23 3.85
N TRP A 109 26.34 -11.99 2.57
CA TRP A 109 26.96 -10.92 1.80
C TRP A 109 25.93 -9.85 1.43
N ALA A 110 26.41 -8.62 1.28
CA ALA A 110 25.65 -7.51 0.73
C ALA A 110 26.33 -7.05 -0.57
N LYS A 111 25.52 -6.73 -1.57
CA LYS A 111 25.95 -6.15 -2.83
C LYS A 111 25.17 -4.87 -3.05
N ALA A 112 25.88 -3.76 -2.98
CA ALA A 112 25.36 -2.48 -3.40
C ALA A 112 25.56 -2.33 -4.91
N SER A 113 24.60 -1.68 -5.56
CA SER A 113 24.75 -1.20 -6.93
C SER A 113 24.55 0.30 -6.96
N VAL A 114 25.34 0.99 -7.79
CA VAL A 114 25.22 2.43 -8.01
C VAL A 114 25.02 2.66 -9.50
N THR A 115 23.94 3.36 -9.84
CA THR A 115 23.64 3.79 -11.20
C THR A 115 23.99 5.27 -11.33
N PHE A 116 24.79 5.58 -12.33
CA PHE A 116 25.28 6.92 -12.60
C PHE A 116 25.14 7.25 -14.07
N CYS A 117 24.82 8.51 -14.34
CA CYS A 117 24.54 8.97 -15.69
C CYS A 117 25.28 10.26 -16.02
N ARG A 118 25.54 10.44 -17.31
CA ARG A 118 25.97 11.69 -17.92
C ARG A 118 24.99 12.03 -19.04
N ALA A 119 24.63 13.30 -19.12
CA ALA A 119 23.81 13.82 -20.22
C ALA A 119 24.69 14.55 -21.23
N THR A 120 24.39 14.37 -22.51
CA THR A 120 25.01 15.13 -23.61
C THR A 120 23.95 15.70 -24.52
N ASP A 121 24.27 16.82 -25.18
CA ASP A 121 23.45 17.35 -26.26
C ASP A 121 23.66 16.58 -27.58
N ALA A 122 22.95 17.00 -28.62
CA ALA A 122 23.02 16.41 -29.96
C ALA A 122 24.44 16.39 -30.58
N SER A 123 25.29 17.34 -30.19
CA SER A 123 26.66 17.50 -30.69
C SER A 123 27.68 16.73 -29.85
N GLY A 124 27.24 16.05 -28.79
CA GLY A 124 28.12 15.41 -27.81
C GLY A 124 28.64 16.36 -26.73
N GLY A 125 28.18 17.61 -26.71
CA GLY A 125 28.49 18.60 -25.68
C GLY A 125 27.92 18.17 -24.32
N ASN A 126 28.64 18.48 -23.24
CA ASN A 126 28.23 18.06 -21.90
C ASN A 126 27.02 18.87 -21.41
N LEU A 127 25.97 18.19 -20.93
CA LEU A 127 24.83 18.79 -20.26
C LEU A 127 24.89 18.39 -18.77
N PRO A 128 25.36 19.28 -17.87
CA PRO A 128 25.52 18.92 -16.47
C PRO A 128 24.19 18.51 -15.85
N LEU A 129 24.16 17.34 -15.21
CA LEU A 129 23.02 16.89 -14.41
C LEU A 129 23.18 17.40 -12.98
N GLN A 130 22.15 18.09 -12.47
CA GLN A 130 22.09 18.52 -11.08
C GLN A 130 21.15 17.58 -10.32
N CYS A 131 21.72 16.74 -9.46
CA CYS A 131 20.97 15.80 -8.64
C CYS A 131 21.02 16.20 -7.17
N THR A 132 19.92 16.01 -6.46
CA THR A 132 19.80 16.25 -5.03
C THR A 132 19.10 15.08 -4.35
N THR A 133 19.35 14.90 -3.06
CA THR A 133 18.67 13.90 -2.23
C THR A 133 17.81 14.60 -1.21
N LEU A 134 16.54 14.20 -1.14
CA LEU A 134 15.63 14.59 -0.07
C LEU A 134 15.36 13.39 0.81
N THR A 135 15.26 13.62 2.12
CA THR A 135 14.93 12.57 3.08
C THR A 135 13.81 13.02 4.00
N LYS A 136 13.04 12.04 4.48
CA LYS A 136 12.07 12.22 5.56
C LYS A 136 12.10 11.00 6.45
N LYS A 137 12.25 11.21 7.75
CA LYS A 137 12.37 10.16 8.77
C LYS A 137 11.22 10.22 9.75
N THR A 138 10.71 9.07 10.16
CA THR A 138 9.70 8.97 11.22
C THR A 138 10.34 9.10 12.61
N GLY A 139 9.49 9.32 13.62
CA GLY A 139 9.84 8.94 14.99
C GLY A 139 9.93 7.41 15.14
N LEU A 140 10.16 6.96 16.37
CA LEU A 140 10.01 5.55 16.74
C LEU A 140 8.50 5.23 16.75
N LEU A 141 8.07 4.37 15.83
CA LEU A 141 6.67 3.95 15.69
C LEU A 141 6.65 2.46 15.35
N ARG A 142 5.54 1.81 15.68
CA ARG A 142 5.25 0.46 15.23
C ARG A 142 4.87 0.45 13.74
N ASN A 143 5.49 -0.45 12.96
CA ASN A 143 5.30 -0.54 11.50
C ASN A 143 5.40 0.83 10.80
N PRO A 144 6.52 1.55 10.96
CA PRO A 144 6.62 2.94 10.55
C PRO A 144 6.56 3.04 9.02
N ALA A 145 5.85 4.05 8.52
CA ALA A 145 5.78 4.36 7.10
C ALA A 145 5.99 5.85 6.88
N VAL A 146 6.67 6.21 5.79
CA VAL A 146 6.96 7.60 5.46
C VAL A 146 7.08 7.82 3.96
N GLU A 147 6.62 8.98 3.53
CA GLU A 147 6.73 9.46 2.15
C GLU A 147 7.51 10.77 2.11
N VAL A 148 8.50 10.85 1.23
CA VAL A 148 9.18 12.09 0.85
C VAL A 148 8.75 12.47 -0.56
N THR A 149 8.42 13.73 -0.80
CA THR A 149 7.94 14.25 -2.10
C THR A 149 8.72 15.50 -2.48
N LEU A 150 8.78 15.78 -3.79
CA LEU A 150 9.29 17.05 -4.30
C LEU A 150 8.40 18.21 -3.84
N THR A 151 9.02 19.34 -3.52
CA THR A 151 8.29 20.58 -3.25
C THR A 151 7.81 21.22 -4.56
N PRO A 152 6.77 22.07 -4.53
CA PRO A 152 6.33 22.82 -5.69
C PRO A 152 7.45 23.61 -6.39
N ASP A 153 8.36 24.22 -5.60
CA ASP A 153 9.50 24.98 -6.14
C ASP A 153 10.51 24.09 -6.87
N GLN A 154 10.73 22.86 -6.39
CA GLN A 154 11.62 21.91 -7.07
C GLN A 154 11.01 21.41 -8.38
N ILE A 155 9.71 21.14 -8.39
CA ILE A 155 8.97 20.77 -9.61
C ILE A 155 9.04 21.92 -10.62
N ALA A 156 8.76 23.16 -10.18
CA ALA A 156 8.89 24.36 -11.01
C ALA A 156 10.34 24.59 -11.50
N GLY A 157 11.32 24.21 -10.68
CA GLY A 157 12.75 24.23 -11.00
C GLY A 157 13.21 23.12 -11.96
N GLY A 158 12.31 22.24 -12.42
CA GLY A 158 12.58 21.20 -13.40
C GLY A 158 13.15 19.90 -12.84
N TYR A 159 13.08 19.69 -11.51
CA TYR A 159 13.49 18.43 -10.90
C TYR A 159 12.46 17.33 -11.14
N THR A 160 12.95 16.14 -11.48
CA THR A 160 12.16 14.91 -11.54
C THR A 160 12.79 13.84 -10.66
N VAL A 161 11.97 13.00 -10.02
CA VAL A 161 12.46 11.85 -9.26
C VAL A 161 13.03 10.83 -10.24
N VAL A 162 14.25 10.37 -9.98
CA VAL A 162 14.98 9.38 -10.79
C VAL A 162 15.19 8.06 -10.05
N SER A 163 15.21 8.09 -8.72
CA SER A 163 15.31 6.90 -7.86
C SER A 163 14.98 7.26 -6.41
N GLY A 164 15.06 6.29 -5.52
CA GLY A 164 14.96 6.49 -4.08
C GLY A 164 15.25 5.18 -3.33
N GLY A 165 15.11 5.25 -2.02
CA GLY A 165 15.56 4.20 -1.13
C GLY A 165 15.00 4.34 0.28
N CYS A 166 15.19 3.30 1.09
CA CYS A 166 14.74 3.25 2.48
C CYS A 166 15.88 2.85 3.41
N ASP A 167 15.86 3.37 4.63
CA ASP A 167 16.72 2.97 5.74
C ASP A 167 15.88 2.79 7.01
N THR A 168 16.17 1.77 7.81
CA THR A 168 15.50 1.50 9.08
C THR A 168 16.51 1.53 10.24
N SER A 169 16.08 2.07 11.39
CA SER A 169 16.92 2.13 12.59
C SER A 169 16.12 1.96 13.88
N HIS A 170 16.58 1.09 14.77
CA HIS A 170 15.97 0.78 16.07
C HIS A 170 16.60 1.53 17.25
N PHE A 171 15.88 1.52 18.39
CA PHE A 171 16.42 1.94 19.68
C PHE A 171 17.13 0.78 20.40
N GLY A 172 18.40 0.98 20.79
CA GLY A 172 19.19 0.00 21.55
C GLY A 172 19.93 -1.01 20.67
N ASN A 173 21.20 -1.28 21.00
CA ASN A 173 22.13 -2.11 20.24
C ASN A 173 21.86 -3.63 20.38
N GLY A 174 20.59 -4.06 20.32
CA GLY A 174 20.23 -5.43 20.72
C GLY A 174 18.80 -5.87 20.41
N SER A 175 18.21 -5.46 19.28
CA SER A 175 16.93 -6.07 18.90
C SER A 175 17.11 -7.53 18.50
N LEU A 176 16.26 -8.40 19.06
CA LEU A 176 16.15 -9.80 18.66
C LEU A 176 15.71 -9.98 17.19
N HIS A 177 15.12 -8.95 16.56
CA HIS A 177 14.60 -8.98 15.18
C HIS A 177 14.83 -7.64 14.45
N ALA A 178 15.27 -7.68 13.19
CA ALA A 178 15.43 -6.46 12.38
C ALA A 178 14.09 -6.04 11.74
N GLU A 179 13.80 -4.73 11.74
CA GLU A 179 12.66 -4.15 11.03
C GLU A 179 12.96 -4.08 9.54
N ASN A 180 12.15 -4.83 8.80
CA ASN A 180 12.39 -5.07 7.38
C ASN A 180 11.78 -3.95 6.58
N VAL A 181 12.51 -3.44 5.61
CA VAL A 181 11.88 -2.66 4.54
C VAL A 181 10.99 -3.63 3.76
N VAL A 182 9.68 -3.46 3.88
CA VAL A 182 8.68 -4.27 3.17
C VAL A 182 8.14 -3.55 1.95
N ILE A 183 8.18 -2.21 1.96
CA ILE A 183 7.87 -1.38 0.81
C ILE A 183 8.95 -0.32 0.66
N SER A 184 9.48 -0.19 -0.56
CA SER A 184 10.37 0.87 -1.00
C SER A 184 10.02 1.15 -2.44
N ARG A 185 9.26 2.21 -2.76
CA ARG A 185 8.83 2.44 -4.14
C ARG A 185 8.57 3.91 -4.48
N PRO A 186 8.58 4.27 -5.78
CA PRO A 186 8.01 5.53 -6.22
C PRO A 186 6.56 5.69 -5.77
N THR A 187 6.15 6.92 -5.51
CA THR A 187 4.74 7.23 -5.24
C THR A 187 3.92 7.10 -6.52
N PRO A 188 2.59 6.90 -6.45
CA PRO A 188 1.74 6.73 -7.64
C PRO A 188 1.82 7.89 -8.65
N GLY A 189 2.17 9.10 -8.21
CA GLY A 189 2.39 10.27 -9.08
C GLY A 189 3.84 10.45 -9.57
N GLY A 190 4.77 9.56 -9.20
CA GLY A 190 6.18 9.61 -9.60
C GLY A 190 6.97 10.81 -9.04
N GLN A 191 6.39 11.59 -8.12
CA GLN A 191 7.00 12.79 -7.55
C GLN A 191 7.57 12.59 -6.14
N GLY A 192 7.55 11.36 -5.64
CA GLY A 192 8.07 11.03 -4.32
C GLY A 192 8.50 9.59 -4.18
N TRP A 193 8.97 9.25 -2.98
CA TRP A 193 9.35 7.91 -2.59
C TRP A 193 8.67 7.52 -1.28
N TYR A 194 8.06 6.34 -1.26
CA TYR A 194 7.36 5.78 -0.13
C TYR A 194 8.15 4.59 0.44
N CYS A 195 8.33 4.62 1.75
CA CYS A 195 8.96 3.55 2.51
C CYS A 195 8.03 3.06 3.61
N GLN A 196 8.02 1.75 3.82
CA GLN A 196 7.37 1.13 4.96
C GLN A 196 8.27 0.04 5.51
N ALA A 197 8.44 0.07 6.83
CA ALA A 197 8.98 -1.03 7.59
C ALA A 197 7.86 -1.78 8.29
N ALA A 198 8.06 -3.09 8.50
CA ALA A 198 7.12 -3.90 9.25
C ALA A 198 7.84 -4.93 10.13
N ASP A 199 7.21 -5.20 11.27
CA ASP A 199 7.59 -6.27 12.19
C ASP A 199 7.08 -7.63 11.71
N PRO A 200 7.80 -8.72 12.01
CA PRO A 200 7.18 -10.03 12.02
C PRO A 200 6.04 -10.07 13.06
N PRO A 201 4.93 -10.76 12.75
CA PRO A 201 3.86 -10.97 13.72
C PRO A 201 4.37 -11.56 15.04
N ASN A 202 3.80 -11.10 16.17
CA ASN A 202 4.16 -11.48 17.56
C ASN A 202 5.46 -10.88 18.14
N HIS A 203 6.22 -10.09 17.39
CA HIS A 203 7.44 -9.43 17.89
C HIS A 203 7.43 -7.91 17.64
N ALA A 204 6.46 -7.23 18.25
CA ALA A 204 6.28 -5.79 18.12
C ALA A 204 7.47 -4.99 18.67
N GLN A 205 8.08 -4.15 17.85
CA GLN A 205 9.04 -3.15 18.30
C GLN A 205 8.81 -1.81 17.59
N ASP A 206 9.31 -0.74 18.21
CA ASP A 206 9.33 0.55 17.56
C ASP A 206 10.67 0.73 16.84
N ALA A 207 10.62 1.18 15.60
CA ALA A 207 11.77 1.76 14.93
C ALA A 207 11.35 2.96 14.10
N SER A 208 12.36 3.56 13.48
CA SER A 208 12.16 4.64 12.54
C SER A 208 12.49 4.16 11.14
N VAL A 209 11.69 4.57 10.16
CA VAL A 209 12.01 4.45 8.75
C VAL A 209 12.37 5.83 8.20
N GLU A 210 13.38 5.87 7.35
CA GLU A 210 13.75 7.03 6.55
C GLU A 210 13.53 6.73 5.07
N ALA A 211 12.68 7.52 4.41
CA ALA A 211 12.57 7.51 2.96
C ALA A 211 13.53 8.53 2.37
N SER A 212 14.23 8.12 1.33
CA SER A 212 15.09 8.98 0.51
C SER A 212 14.58 8.99 -0.93
N LEU A 213 14.56 10.16 -1.58
CA LEU A 213 14.43 10.26 -3.03
C LEU A 213 15.65 10.96 -3.62
N VAL A 214 16.03 10.55 -4.83
CA VAL A 214 17.01 11.26 -5.67
C VAL A 214 16.24 11.94 -6.78
N ALA A 215 16.40 13.25 -6.87
CA ALA A 215 15.80 14.06 -7.91
C ALA A 215 16.87 14.75 -8.74
N CYS A 216 16.71 14.73 -10.06
CA CYS A 216 17.66 15.33 -10.98
C CYS A 216 16.97 16.29 -11.94
N ARG A 217 17.74 17.27 -12.42
CA ARG A 217 17.41 18.12 -13.56
C ARG A 217 18.61 18.30 -14.46
N VAL A 218 18.38 18.71 -15.70
CA VAL A 218 19.46 19.27 -16.54
C VAL A 218 19.76 20.68 -16.03
N ALA A 219 21.03 21.01 -15.81
CA ALA A 219 21.45 22.34 -15.39
C ALA A 219 21.04 23.39 -16.44
N PRO A 220 20.82 24.66 -16.03
CA PRO A 220 20.56 25.74 -16.98
C PRO A 220 21.60 25.77 -18.10
N THR A 221 21.12 25.75 -19.35
CA THR A 221 21.95 25.70 -20.55
C THR A 221 21.41 26.66 -21.61
N ALA A 222 22.30 27.10 -22.50
CA ALA A 222 21.95 27.92 -23.67
C ALA A 222 21.40 27.08 -24.84
N VAL A 223 21.44 25.75 -24.75
CA VAL A 223 20.89 24.84 -25.77
C VAL A 223 19.39 25.07 -25.95
N THR A 224 18.97 25.25 -27.21
CA THR A 224 17.58 25.47 -27.60
C THR A 224 17.16 24.45 -28.66
N PRO A 225 16.02 23.73 -28.48
CA PRO A 225 15.09 23.78 -27.34
C PRO A 225 15.74 23.29 -26.03
N LYS A 226 15.26 23.81 -24.89
CA LYS A 226 15.83 23.48 -23.57
C LYS A 226 15.67 21.97 -23.28
N PRO A 227 16.76 21.21 -23.10
CA PRO A 227 16.67 19.80 -22.76
C PRO A 227 16.13 19.62 -21.33
N SER A 228 15.35 18.56 -21.13
CA SER A 228 14.78 18.18 -19.84
C SER A 228 14.85 16.67 -19.64
N LEU A 229 14.83 16.24 -18.38
CA LEU A 229 14.69 14.82 -18.05
C LEU A 229 13.21 14.46 -18.02
N GLN A 230 12.82 13.44 -18.76
CA GLN A 230 11.50 12.83 -18.68
C GLN A 230 11.63 11.43 -18.10
N CYS A 231 11.04 11.23 -16.93
CA CYS A 231 11.06 9.96 -16.21
C CYS A 231 9.68 9.30 -16.19
N THR A 232 9.66 7.99 -16.33
CA THR A 232 8.45 7.17 -16.29
C THR A 232 8.61 6.04 -15.29
N VAL A 233 7.56 5.79 -14.51
CA VAL A 233 7.45 4.63 -13.62
C VAL A 233 6.70 3.52 -14.34
N THR A 234 7.34 2.37 -14.54
CA THR A 234 6.68 1.18 -15.07
C THR A 234 6.53 0.13 -13.97
N GLN A 235 5.35 -0.47 -13.87
CA GLN A 235 5.06 -1.52 -12.90
C GLN A 235 5.32 -2.90 -13.53
N GLY A 236 5.85 -3.82 -12.74
CA GLY A 236 5.98 -5.23 -13.09
C GLY A 236 4.72 -6.02 -12.76
N THR A 237 4.64 -7.24 -13.29
CA THR A 237 3.60 -8.18 -12.91
C THR A 237 3.88 -8.68 -11.49
N PRO A 238 2.89 -8.68 -10.57
CA PRO A 238 3.07 -9.28 -9.25
C PRO A 238 3.44 -10.76 -9.38
N GLY A 239 4.43 -11.21 -8.62
CA GLY A 239 4.75 -12.62 -8.45
C GLY A 239 4.32 -13.11 -7.08
N THR A 240 3.84 -14.34 -6.98
CA THR A 240 3.35 -14.94 -5.73
C THR A 240 4.06 -16.25 -5.42
N GLY A 241 4.10 -16.66 -4.15
CA GLY A 241 4.67 -17.93 -3.71
C GLY A 241 5.55 -17.74 -2.47
N ALA A 242 6.28 -18.77 -2.06
CA ALA A 242 7.17 -18.75 -0.89
C ALA A 242 8.46 -17.90 -1.10
N TYR A 243 8.80 -17.66 -2.36
CA TYR A 243 9.93 -16.83 -2.79
C TYR A 243 9.43 -15.91 -3.90
N PRO A 244 8.52 -14.98 -3.59
CA PRO A 244 7.85 -14.22 -4.62
C PRO A 244 8.85 -13.31 -5.30
N LYS A 245 8.80 -13.34 -6.64
CA LYS A 245 9.70 -12.59 -7.51
C LYS A 245 8.89 -11.79 -8.52
N SER A 246 9.24 -10.52 -8.66
CA SER A 246 8.68 -9.66 -9.70
C SER A 246 9.80 -8.89 -10.39
N THR A 247 9.64 -8.67 -11.69
CA THR A 247 10.52 -7.81 -12.48
C THR A 247 9.71 -6.74 -13.20
N ALA A 248 10.26 -5.53 -13.27
CA ALA A 248 9.68 -4.40 -13.98
C ALA A 248 10.69 -3.88 -15.00
N LYS A 249 10.26 -3.64 -16.23
CA LYS A 249 11.11 -3.13 -17.31
C LYS A 249 10.55 -1.84 -17.88
N GLY A 250 11.40 -0.81 -17.94
CA GLY A 250 11.05 0.50 -18.48
C GLY A 250 11.41 0.61 -19.97
N PRO A 251 10.95 1.68 -20.64
CA PRO A 251 11.34 2.02 -22.01
C PRO A 251 12.85 2.28 -22.17
N SER A 252 13.52 2.73 -21.11
CA SER A 252 14.98 2.89 -21.05
C SER A 252 15.56 2.15 -19.84
N LYS A 253 16.89 2.17 -19.71
CA LYS A 253 17.62 1.51 -18.62
C LYS A 253 17.09 1.96 -17.26
N ALA A 254 16.91 1.01 -16.34
CA ALA A 254 16.55 1.31 -14.96
C ALA A 254 17.57 2.26 -14.32
N LEU A 255 17.11 3.42 -13.87
CA LEU A 255 17.91 4.34 -13.06
C LEU A 255 17.73 4.05 -11.56
N GLY A 256 16.54 3.60 -11.20
CA GLY A 256 16.15 3.14 -9.89
C GLY A 256 14.85 2.33 -10.00
N GLY A 257 14.31 1.90 -8.87
CA GLY A 257 13.07 1.16 -8.85
C GLY A 257 12.63 0.80 -7.44
N GLY A 258 11.42 0.27 -7.35
CA GLY A 258 10.78 -0.03 -6.09
C GLY A 258 10.39 -1.49 -5.97
N CYS A 259 10.29 -1.96 -4.74
CA CYS A 259 9.71 -3.23 -4.37
C CYS A 259 8.58 -3.00 -3.37
N GLU A 260 7.46 -3.68 -3.61
CA GLU A 260 6.35 -3.80 -2.68
C GLU A 260 6.16 -5.28 -2.38
N LEU A 261 6.26 -5.63 -1.10
CA LEU A 261 6.04 -6.98 -0.61
C LEU A 261 4.75 -7.02 0.22
N SER A 262 4.01 -8.11 0.10
CA SER A 262 2.85 -8.41 0.95
C SER A 262 2.81 -9.90 1.22
N TYR A 263 2.50 -10.29 2.46
CA TYR A 263 2.50 -11.68 2.92
C TYR A 263 1.07 -12.16 3.11
N ALA A 264 0.74 -13.39 2.72
CA ALA A 264 -0.52 -14.02 3.09
C ALA A 264 -0.32 -14.82 4.38
N GLY A 265 -0.67 -14.23 5.53
CA GLY A 265 -0.53 -14.91 6.82
C GLY A 265 -0.56 -13.95 8.00
N ASN A 266 -1.72 -13.88 8.65
CA ASN A 266 -1.88 -13.27 9.95
C ASN A 266 -1.06 -14.09 10.97
N GLY A 267 0.15 -13.68 11.36
CA GLY A 267 0.83 -14.37 12.46
C GLY A 267 2.00 -15.31 12.13
N SER A 268 2.66 -15.25 10.97
CA SER A 268 3.90 -16.04 10.81
C SER A 268 4.94 -15.63 11.86
N ALA A 269 5.66 -16.60 12.44
CA ALA A 269 6.81 -16.33 13.31
C ALA A 269 7.96 -15.61 12.57
N HIS A 270 7.89 -15.51 11.23
CA HIS A 270 8.88 -14.90 10.35
C HIS A 270 8.18 -14.12 9.20
N ALA A 271 8.71 -12.96 8.80
CA ALA A 271 8.22 -12.20 7.64
C ALA A 271 8.96 -12.65 6.36
N GLU A 272 8.37 -12.63 5.15
CA GLU A 272 9.24 -12.81 3.97
C GLU A 272 10.09 -11.54 3.81
N PHE A 273 11.40 -11.70 3.73
CA PHE A 273 12.29 -10.55 3.80
C PHE A 273 12.64 -10.08 2.41
N MET A 274 12.67 -8.76 2.19
CA MET A 274 13.22 -8.23 0.96
C MET A 274 14.71 -8.58 0.90
N VAL A 275 15.09 -9.40 -0.08
CA VAL A 275 16.49 -9.83 -0.28
C VAL A 275 17.10 -9.23 -1.53
N GLN A 276 16.28 -8.81 -2.49
CA GLN A 276 16.74 -8.08 -3.66
C GLN A 276 15.79 -6.95 -4.03
N GLN A 277 16.36 -5.77 -4.21
CA GLN A 277 15.73 -4.60 -4.79
C GLN A 277 16.80 -3.89 -5.63
N GLY A 278 16.83 -4.17 -6.94
CA GLY A 278 17.89 -3.57 -7.75
C GLY A 278 17.88 -3.87 -9.24
N PRO A 279 18.72 -3.16 -10.00
CA PRO A 279 18.82 -3.30 -11.44
C PRO A 279 19.47 -4.64 -11.83
N GLN A 280 18.91 -5.29 -12.84
CA GLN A 280 19.40 -6.53 -13.40
C GLN A 280 20.41 -6.27 -14.52
N PRO A 281 21.64 -6.81 -14.44
CA PRO A 281 22.67 -6.60 -15.45
C PRO A 281 22.29 -7.14 -16.84
N ALA A 282 21.50 -8.20 -16.89
CA ALA A 282 21.21 -8.94 -18.12
C ALA A 282 20.30 -8.17 -19.09
N ASP A 283 19.29 -7.47 -18.58
CA ASP A 283 18.24 -6.88 -19.41
C ASP A 283 17.85 -5.45 -19.01
N GLY A 284 18.52 -4.89 -18.01
CA GLY A 284 18.26 -3.55 -17.49
C GLY A 284 16.92 -3.40 -16.77
N SER A 285 16.25 -4.51 -16.43
CA SER A 285 15.04 -4.52 -15.62
C SER A 285 15.35 -4.23 -14.15
N TRP A 286 14.32 -3.95 -13.37
CA TRP A 286 14.37 -3.91 -11.92
C TRP A 286 13.80 -5.19 -11.35
N ALA A 287 14.52 -5.86 -10.46
CA ALA A 287 14.02 -7.05 -9.77
C ALA A 287 13.68 -6.77 -8.32
N CYS A 288 12.60 -7.41 -7.89
CA CYS A 288 12.18 -7.56 -6.53
C CYS A 288 12.10 -9.04 -6.19
N LEU A 289 12.82 -9.42 -5.14
CA LEU A 289 12.81 -10.78 -4.62
C LEU A 289 12.62 -10.70 -3.11
N ALA A 290 11.61 -11.42 -2.62
CA ALA A 290 11.52 -11.76 -1.21
C ALA A 290 11.91 -13.22 -1.00
N ALA A 291 12.34 -13.53 0.22
CA ALA A 291 12.63 -14.90 0.63
C ALA A 291 12.12 -15.18 2.05
N ASP A 292 11.60 -16.39 2.23
CA ASP A 292 11.18 -16.95 3.52
C ASP A 292 12.22 -17.98 4.00
N PRO A 293 12.45 -18.19 5.32
CA PRO A 293 13.14 -19.37 5.82
C PRO A 293 12.56 -20.70 5.31
N PRO A 294 13.41 -21.68 4.95
CA PRO A 294 13.00 -22.92 4.27
C PRO A 294 12.16 -23.88 5.11
N LEU A 295 12.00 -23.64 6.43
CA LEU A 295 11.31 -24.56 7.36
C LEU A 295 9.86 -24.14 7.69
N LEU A 296 9.45 -22.92 7.31
CA LEU A 296 8.09 -22.38 7.53
C LEU A 296 7.73 -21.48 6.35
N SER A 297 7.18 -22.06 5.28
CA SER A 297 6.85 -21.34 4.04
C SER A 297 5.46 -20.72 4.10
N ASN A 298 5.38 -19.39 4.04
CA ASN A 298 4.14 -18.66 3.80
C ASN A 298 4.14 -18.08 2.39
N PRO A 299 3.05 -18.23 1.62
CA PRO A 299 2.96 -17.58 0.33
C PRO A 299 2.81 -16.07 0.52
N GLY A 300 3.66 -15.28 -0.10
CA GLY A 300 3.47 -13.85 -0.25
C GLY A 300 3.45 -13.41 -1.70
N SER A 301 3.64 -12.12 -1.89
CA SER A 301 3.63 -11.45 -3.17
C SER A 301 4.69 -10.36 -3.22
N ALA A 302 5.30 -10.21 -4.38
CA ALA A 302 6.25 -9.16 -4.68
C ALA A 302 5.78 -8.42 -5.93
N LYS A 303 5.89 -7.10 -5.93
CA LYS A 303 5.63 -6.25 -7.09
C LYS A 303 6.77 -5.29 -7.29
N ALA A 304 7.40 -5.39 -8.46
CA ALA A 304 8.47 -4.49 -8.87
C ALA A 304 7.91 -3.23 -9.54
N SER A 305 8.64 -2.14 -9.38
CA SER A 305 8.46 -0.92 -10.16
C SER A 305 9.83 -0.42 -10.62
N VAL A 306 9.90 0.22 -11.77
CA VAL A 306 11.16 0.73 -12.32
C VAL A 306 10.99 2.17 -12.74
N VAL A 307 11.97 3.01 -12.38
CA VAL A 307 12.11 4.38 -12.87
C VAL A 307 13.12 4.37 -14.00
N SER A 308 12.68 4.83 -15.16
CA SER A 308 13.50 4.95 -16.36
C SER A 308 13.33 6.36 -16.91
N CYS A 309 14.42 6.97 -17.36
CA CYS A 309 14.40 8.35 -17.84
C CYS A 309 15.08 8.48 -19.19
N THR A 310 14.69 9.52 -19.91
CA THR A 310 15.29 9.93 -21.19
C THR A 310 15.47 11.44 -21.21
N LEU A 311 16.37 11.92 -22.06
CA LEU A 311 16.47 13.34 -22.38
C LEU A 311 15.50 13.67 -23.50
N THR A 312 14.75 14.75 -23.34
CA THR A 312 13.87 15.25 -24.37
C THR A 312 14.02 16.76 -24.51
N THR A 313 13.95 17.23 -25.75
CA THR A 313 13.83 18.65 -26.10
C THR A 313 12.40 19.01 -26.51
N ALA A 314 11.49 18.02 -26.55
CA ALA A 314 10.08 18.29 -26.73
C ALA A 314 9.56 19.10 -25.54
N ALA A 315 8.59 19.99 -25.80
CA ALA A 315 7.91 20.71 -24.74
C ALA A 315 7.40 19.68 -23.71
N VAL A 316 7.86 19.83 -22.46
CA VAL A 316 7.38 19.02 -21.34
C VAL A 316 5.86 19.18 -21.34
N PRO A 317 5.07 18.11 -21.57
CA PRO A 317 3.65 18.18 -21.34
C PRO A 317 3.48 18.72 -19.93
N PRO A 318 2.53 19.66 -19.67
CA PRO A 318 2.28 20.10 -18.30
C PRO A 318 2.23 18.84 -17.43
N PRO A 319 2.93 18.81 -16.28
CA PRO A 319 3.01 17.61 -15.47
C PRO A 319 1.59 17.08 -15.41
N ALA A 320 1.41 15.81 -15.77
CA ALA A 320 0.16 15.16 -15.49
C ALA A 320 0.04 15.22 -13.97
N VAL A 321 -0.61 16.28 -13.47
CA VAL A 321 -1.21 16.28 -12.16
C VAL A 321 -2.30 15.25 -12.35
N ALA A 322 -1.94 13.98 -12.21
CA ALA A 322 -2.89 13.01 -11.80
C ALA A 322 -2.98 13.24 -10.30
N PRO A 323 -3.99 13.97 -9.78
CA PRO A 323 -4.55 13.48 -8.56
C PRO A 323 -5.17 12.14 -8.99
N VAL A 324 -4.42 11.05 -8.86
CA VAL A 324 -5.12 9.88 -8.35
C VAL A 324 -5.52 10.37 -6.97
N MET A 325 -6.74 10.89 -6.84
CA MET A 325 -7.38 11.01 -5.54
C MET A 325 -7.12 9.65 -4.89
N ARG A 326 -6.18 9.59 -3.95
CA ARG A 326 -5.95 8.35 -3.23
C ARG A 326 -7.29 8.04 -2.60
N LYS A 327 -7.88 6.90 -2.96
CA LYS A 327 -9.12 6.46 -2.33
C LYS A 327 -8.87 6.46 -0.83
N ASN A 328 -9.79 7.04 -0.06
CA ASN A 328 -9.63 7.06 1.38
C ASN A 328 -9.48 5.62 1.91
N PRO A 329 -8.48 5.35 2.76
CA PRO A 329 -8.18 4.00 3.24
C PRO A 329 -9.39 3.38 3.93
N VAL A 330 -9.53 2.06 3.82
CA VAL A 330 -10.61 1.30 4.43
C VAL A 330 -10.08 0.59 5.67
N ILE A 331 -10.70 0.83 6.82
CA ILE A 331 -10.47 0.06 8.05
C ILE A 331 -11.66 -0.88 8.24
N ILE A 332 -11.39 -2.19 8.20
CA ILE A 332 -12.37 -3.22 8.50
C ILE A 332 -12.34 -3.45 10.01
N VAL A 333 -13.45 -3.17 10.69
CA VAL A 333 -13.60 -3.34 12.13
C VAL A 333 -14.30 -4.67 12.39
N GLY A 334 -13.55 -5.62 12.95
CA GLY A 334 -14.04 -6.98 13.18
C GLY A 334 -15.21 -7.05 14.18
N GLY A 335 -15.98 -8.14 14.10
CA GLY A 335 -17.01 -8.51 15.07
C GLY A 335 -16.46 -9.20 16.32
N THR A 336 -17.36 -9.55 17.24
CA THR A 336 -17.04 -10.26 18.49
C THR A 336 -16.36 -11.61 18.19
N LEU A 337 -15.24 -11.90 18.85
CA LEU A 337 -14.42 -13.11 18.66
C LEU A 337 -13.89 -13.31 17.22
N ALA A 338 -14.05 -12.34 16.34
CA ALA A 338 -13.65 -12.46 14.96
C ALA A 338 -12.15 -12.18 14.81
N SER A 339 -11.46 -13.06 14.09
CA SER A 339 -10.10 -12.81 13.62
C SER A 339 -10.09 -12.39 12.15
N GLU A 340 -8.97 -11.82 11.70
CA GLU A 340 -8.78 -11.30 10.34
C GLU A 340 -9.14 -12.31 9.23
N ILE A 341 -8.96 -13.60 9.48
CA ILE A 341 -9.22 -14.66 8.48
C ILE A 341 -10.67 -14.66 7.99
N LEU A 342 -11.63 -14.21 8.80
CA LEU A 342 -13.04 -14.10 8.39
C LEU A 342 -13.29 -12.98 7.37
N TYR A 343 -12.33 -12.06 7.19
CA TYR A 343 -12.43 -10.88 6.32
C TYR A 343 -11.48 -10.94 5.13
N TRP A 344 -10.66 -11.99 5.01
CA TRP A 344 -9.67 -12.14 3.95
C TRP A 344 -10.21 -11.89 2.53
N THR A 345 -11.42 -12.38 2.21
CA THR A 345 -12.07 -12.17 0.92
C THR A 345 -12.45 -10.71 0.71
N LEU A 346 -13.04 -10.07 1.72
CA LEU A 346 -13.38 -8.64 1.66
C LEU A 346 -12.13 -7.79 1.49
N GLU A 347 -11.07 -8.07 2.24
CA GLU A 347 -9.80 -7.37 2.09
C GLU A 347 -9.19 -7.55 0.71
N ALA A 348 -9.14 -8.78 0.19
CA ALA A 348 -8.60 -9.07 -1.12
C ALA A 348 -9.34 -8.31 -2.21
N ARG A 349 -10.68 -8.26 -2.13
CA ARG A 349 -11.50 -7.51 -3.09
C ARG A 349 -11.29 -6.00 -2.98
N LEU A 350 -11.27 -5.44 -1.77
CA LEU A 350 -11.01 -4.01 -1.55
C LEU A 350 -9.60 -3.61 -2.05
N ARG A 351 -8.58 -4.43 -1.80
CA ARG A 351 -7.22 -4.22 -2.31
C ARG A 351 -7.17 -4.31 -3.83
N ALA A 352 -7.88 -5.27 -4.43
CA ALA A 352 -8.02 -5.37 -5.88
C ALA A 352 -8.69 -4.13 -6.50
N ASP A 353 -9.63 -3.53 -5.79
CA ASP A 353 -10.27 -2.25 -6.17
C ASP A 353 -9.40 -1.01 -5.87
N GLY A 354 -8.17 -1.19 -5.39
CA GLY A 354 -7.18 -0.13 -5.22
C GLY A 354 -7.28 0.65 -3.91
N TYR A 355 -7.97 0.13 -2.89
CA TYR A 355 -7.96 0.72 -1.54
C TYR A 355 -6.72 0.29 -0.76
N TYR A 356 -6.19 1.18 0.07
CA TYR A 356 -5.38 0.75 1.22
C TYR A 356 -6.33 0.17 2.27
N VAL A 357 -6.08 -1.06 2.72
CA VAL A 357 -7.01 -1.80 3.59
C VAL A 357 -6.29 -2.31 4.82
N GLU A 358 -6.90 -2.06 5.97
CA GLU A 358 -6.39 -2.47 7.26
C GLU A 358 -7.48 -3.14 8.10
N PHE A 359 -7.17 -4.29 8.69
CA PHE A 359 -8.04 -4.93 9.65
C PHE A 359 -7.78 -4.41 11.06
N PHE A 360 -8.86 -4.12 11.77
CA PHE A 360 -8.84 -3.79 13.18
C PHE A 360 -9.55 -4.89 13.96
N GLU A 361 -8.74 -5.72 14.63
CA GLU A 361 -9.23 -6.68 15.61
C GLU A 361 -9.73 -5.94 16.85
N LEU A 362 -10.92 -6.29 17.34
CA LEU A 362 -11.44 -5.69 18.55
C LEU A 362 -10.57 -6.10 19.75
N PRO A 363 -10.17 -5.15 20.62
CA PRO A 363 -9.39 -5.48 21.81
C PRO A 363 -10.15 -6.46 22.72
N GLY A 364 -9.40 -7.35 23.36
CA GLY A 364 -9.97 -8.44 24.17
C GLY A 364 -10.94 -9.33 23.37
N SER A 365 -10.73 -9.45 22.05
CA SER A 365 -11.62 -10.16 21.12
C SER A 365 -13.06 -9.64 21.15
N GLY A 366 -13.24 -8.35 21.46
CA GLY A 366 -14.55 -7.71 21.60
C GLY A 366 -15.26 -8.01 22.91
N LEU A 367 -14.65 -8.73 23.86
CA LEU A 367 -15.29 -9.12 25.12
C LEU A 367 -15.21 -8.06 26.25
N ILE A 368 -14.69 -6.88 25.93
CA ILE A 368 -14.47 -5.78 26.87
C ILE A 368 -15.45 -4.62 26.61
N ASP A 369 -15.27 -3.49 27.30
CA ASP A 369 -16.03 -2.28 27.06
C ASP A 369 -15.89 -1.80 25.60
N ILE A 370 -17.02 -1.60 24.91
CA ILE A 370 -17.03 -1.10 23.53
C ILE A 370 -16.39 0.30 23.43
N ARG A 371 -16.45 1.13 24.47
CA ARG A 371 -15.78 2.45 24.50
C ARG A 371 -14.27 2.31 24.49
N GLU A 372 -13.72 1.29 25.14
CA GLU A 372 -12.28 1.00 25.08
C GLU A 372 -11.89 0.56 23.66
N GLY A 373 -12.73 -0.24 23.01
CA GLY A 373 -12.59 -0.57 21.58
C GLY A 373 -12.61 0.68 20.68
N ALA A 374 -13.52 1.61 20.94
CA ALA A 374 -13.62 2.87 20.19
C ALA A 374 -12.41 3.78 20.40
N GLN A 375 -11.85 3.82 21.62
CA GLN A 375 -10.62 4.53 21.91
C GLN A 375 -9.43 3.99 21.12
N GLN A 376 -9.28 2.67 21.08
CA GLN A 376 -8.20 2.03 20.30
C GLN A 376 -8.42 2.20 18.79
N LEU A 377 -9.68 2.19 18.34
CA LEU A 377 -10.02 2.52 16.96
C LEU A 377 -9.68 3.97 16.62
N ASN A 378 -9.86 4.94 17.54
CA ASN A 378 -9.44 6.33 17.33
C ASN A 378 -7.92 6.43 17.06
N SER A 379 -7.11 5.77 17.89
CA SER A 379 -5.66 5.71 17.67
C SER A 379 -5.33 5.06 16.32
N ARG A 380 -6.02 3.97 15.98
CA ARG A 380 -5.83 3.29 14.69
C ARG A 380 -6.19 4.18 13.50
N VAL A 381 -7.28 4.95 13.58
CA VAL A 381 -7.68 5.90 12.54
C VAL A 381 -6.61 6.97 12.37
N ALA A 382 -6.12 7.56 13.47
CA ALA A 382 -5.05 8.55 13.42
C ALA A 382 -3.78 7.98 12.78
N ASP A 383 -3.40 6.75 13.15
CA ASP A 383 -2.24 6.06 12.58
C ASP A 383 -2.40 5.79 11.07
N VAL A 384 -3.59 5.35 10.64
CA VAL A 384 -3.90 5.11 9.22
C VAL A 384 -3.82 6.40 8.41
N LEU A 385 -4.42 7.49 8.91
CA LEU A 385 -4.37 8.79 8.24
C LEU A 385 -2.94 9.31 8.16
N LEU A 386 -2.16 9.16 9.24
CA LEU A 386 -0.75 9.54 9.26
C LEU A 386 0.09 8.74 8.26
N ARG A 387 -0.12 7.42 8.16
CA ARG A 387 0.60 6.53 7.22
C ARG A 387 0.24 6.78 5.77
N THR A 388 -1.04 7.04 5.48
CA THR A 388 -1.56 7.12 4.10
C THR A 388 -1.51 8.54 3.54
N GLY A 389 -1.48 9.55 4.41
CA GLY A 389 -1.65 10.96 4.07
C GLY A 389 -3.08 11.31 3.64
N ALA A 390 -4.05 10.41 3.84
CA ALA A 390 -5.45 10.69 3.56
C ALA A 390 -6.03 11.63 4.61
N GLU A 391 -7.03 12.41 4.24
CA GLU A 391 -7.75 13.31 5.16
C GLU A 391 -8.86 12.58 5.93
N LYS A 392 -9.38 11.49 5.35
CA LYS A 392 -10.45 10.68 5.93
C LYS A 392 -10.22 9.20 5.73
N VAL A 393 -10.91 8.38 6.51
CA VAL A 393 -10.99 6.93 6.35
C VAL A 393 -12.41 6.50 5.97
N ASN A 394 -12.53 5.32 5.39
CA ASN A 394 -13.77 4.56 5.28
C ASN A 394 -13.76 3.46 6.33
N LEU A 395 -14.84 3.29 7.08
CA LEU A 395 -14.99 2.23 8.08
C LEU A 395 -15.94 1.16 7.56
N VAL A 396 -15.54 -0.11 7.61
CA VAL A 396 -16.41 -1.26 7.34
C VAL A 396 -16.53 -2.08 8.62
N GLY A 397 -17.61 -1.92 9.37
CA GLY A 397 -17.81 -2.60 10.66
C GLY A 397 -18.74 -3.80 10.54
N HIS A 398 -18.28 -4.99 10.96
CA HIS A 398 -19.11 -6.19 10.99
C HIS A 398 -19.60 -6.48 12.41
N SER A 399 -20.88 -6.79 12.58
CA SER A 399 -21.48 -7.15 13.87
C SER A 399 -21.18 -6.08 14.94
N GLN A 400 -20.61 -6.44 16.09
CA GLN A 400 -20.11 -5.52 17.12
C GLN A 400 -19.15 -4.45 16.57
N GLY A 401 -18.35 -4.76 15.54
CA GLY A 401 -17.44 -3.80 14.93
C GLY A 401 -18.14 -2.56 14.38
N GLY A 402 -19.37 -2.70 13.88
CA GLY A 402 -20.20 -1.55 13.50
C GLY A 402 -20.64 -0.70 14.69
N ILE A 403 -20.91 -1.31 15.85
CA ILE A 403 -21.21 -0.58 17.09
C ILE A 403 -19.96 0.15 17.58
N THR A 404 -18.80 -0.50 17.56
CA THR A 404 -17.50 0.12 17.91
C THR A 404 -17.18 1.30 17.01
N ALA A 405 -17.35 1.16 15.68
CA ALA A 405 -17.13 2.23 14.71
C ALA A 405 -18.06 3.44 14.95
N ARG A 406 -19.34 3.18 15.28
CA ARG A 406 -20.29 4.25 15.61
C ARG A 406 -20.03 4.89 16.96
N THR A 407 -19.57 4.11 17.94
CA THR A 407 -19.11 4.62 19.24
C THR A 407 -17.91 5.53 19.06
N TYR A 408 -16.97 5.16 18.17
CA TYR A 408 -15.84 6.01 17.78
C TYR A 408 -16.31 7.35 17.22
N VAL A 409 -17.23 7.33 16.25
CA VAL A 409 -17.78 8.56 15.65
C VAL A 409 -18.49 9.44 16.69
N HIS A 410 -19.25 8.83 17.60
CA HIS A 410 -19.96 9.54 18.66
C HIS A 410 -18.99 10.19 19.68
N ASP A 411 -17.97 9.46 20.14
CA ASP A 411 -17.09 9.90 21.22
C ASP A 411 -15.92 10.78 20.75
N TYR A 412 -15.40 10.55 19.55
CA TYR A 412 -14.19 11.22 19.02
C TYR A 412 -14.46 12.12 17.81
N GLY A 413 -15.68 12.07 17.25
CA GLY A 413 -16.15 12.93 16.18
C GLY A 413 -16.15 12.28 14.79
N HIS A 414 -16.89 12.92 13.87
CA HIS A 414 -17.19 12.38 12.53
C HIS A 414 -16.24 12.86 11.42
N ARG A 415 -15.45 13.91 11.67
CA ARG A 415 -14.74 14.65 10.61
C ARG A 415 -13.70 13.84 9.83
N LEU A 416 -13.14 12.81 10.47
CA LEU A 416 -12.10 11.95 9.90
C LEU A 416 -12.68 10.73 9.18
N VAL A 417 -14.00 10.61 9.08
CA VAL A 417 -14.67 9.48 8.42
C VAL A 417 -15.43 10.00 7.21
N GLU A 418 -15.23 9.34 6.06
CA GLU A 418 -16.00 9.60 4.85
C GLU A 418 -17.23 8.71 4.80
N SER A 419 -17.04 7.40 4.92
CA SER A 419 -18.13 6.41 4.87
C SER A 419 -18.06 5.47 6.07
N LEU A 420 -19.22 5.08 6.59
CA LEU A 420 -19.36 4.01 7.58
C LEU A 420 -20.35 2.97 7.05
N ILE A 421 -19.81 1.82 6.68
CA ILE A 421 -20.56 0.69 6.14
C ILE A 421 -20.65 -0.37 7.23
N SER A 422 -21.86 -0.72 7.66
CA SER A 422 -22.09 -1.77 8.66
C SER A 422 -22.63 -3.04 8.02
N LEU A 423 -22.11 -4.18 8.43
CA LEU A 423 -22.52 -5.51 7.99
C LEU A 423 -23.11 -6.25 9.19
N GLY A 424 -24.39 -6.64 9.15
CA GLY A 424 -24.98 -7.47 10.22
C GLY A 424 -24.94 -6.81 11.61
N THR A 425 -24.96 -5.47 11.69
CA THR A 425 -24.72 -4.78 12.97
C THR A 425 -26.03 -4.60 13.76
N PRO A 426 -26.10 -5.04 15.04
CA PRO A 426 -27.29 -4.86 15.88
C PRO A 426 -27.37 -3.42 16.43
N HIS A 427 -27.70 -2.45 15.58
CA HIS A 427 -27.74 -1.02 15.94
C HIS A 427 -28.68 -0.68 17.11
N LYS A 428 -29.69 -1.52 17.37
CA LYS A 428 -30.64 -1.35 18.50
C LYS A 428 -30.47 -2.42 19.58
N GLY A 429 -29.39 -3.21 19.50
CA GLY A 429 -29.05 -4.27 20.43
C GLY A 429 -29.48 -5.63 19.90
N THR A 430 -29.08 -6.69 20.58
CA THR A 430 -29.41 -8.06 20.22
C THR A 430 -29.98 -8.80 21.42
N ASP A 431 -31.15 -9.39 21.22
CA ASP A 431 -31.80 -10.31 22.17
C ASP A 431 -31.73 -11.71 21.57
N VAL A 432 -30.50 -12.25 21.55
CA VAL A 432 -30.25 -13.65 21.15
C VAL A 432 -30.72 -14.62 22.23
N ASP A 433 -30.89 -15.86 21.82
CA ASP A 433 -31.13 -16.98 22.73
C ASP A 433 -30.13 -16.95 23.92
N PRO A 434 -30.60 -17.02 25.18
CA PRO A 434 -29.74 -16.94 26.35
C PRO A 434 -28.65 -18.01 26.41
N LEU A 435 -28.90 -19.22 25.88
CA LEU A 435 -27.90 -20.28 25.83
C LEU A 435 -26.81 -19.91 24.82
N LEU A 436 -27.17 -19.37 23.65
CA LEU A 436 -26.22 -18.89 22.66
C LEU A 436 -25.38 -17.71 23.20
N ALA A 437 -26.01 -16.76 23.89
CA ALA A 437 -25.34 -15.63 24.52
C ALA A 437 -24.35 -16.09 25.61
N ALA A 438 -24.77 -17.05 26.44
CA ALA A 438 -23.90 -17.64 27.46
C ALA A 438 -22.72 -18.39 26.85
N LEU A 439 -22.95 -19.17 25.79
CA LEU A 439 -21.92 -19.99 25.15
C LEU A 439 -20.86 -19.14 24.42
N LEU A 440 -21.29 -18.09 23.69
CA LEU A 440 -20.38 -17.29 22.87
C LEU A 440 -19.64 -16.23 23.69
N VAL A 441 -20.34 -15.48 24.53
CA VAL A 441 -19.79 -14.27 25.16
C VAL A 441 -19.87 -14.29 26.68
N GLY A 442 -20.42 -15.36 27.26
CA GLY A 442 -20.55 -15.52 28.72
C GLY A 442 -21.61 -14.62 29.34
N CYS A 443 -22.61 -14.18 28.57
CA CYS A 443 -23.68 -13.32 29.07
C CYS A 443 -24.81 -14.19 29.68
N LEU A 444 -24.86 -14.26 31.01
CA LEU A 444 -25.82 -15.09 31.76
C LEU A 444 -27.11 -14.33 32.14
N GLY A 445 -27.20 -13.05 31.75
CA GLY A 445 -28.27 -12.14 32.15
C GLY A 445 -28.20 -11.68 33.60
N GLN A 446 -27.02 -11.77 34.23
CA GLN A 446 -26.82 -11.36 35.61
C GLN A 446 -26.32 -9.91 35.68
N PRO A 447 -26.60 -9.17 36.78
CA PRO A 447 -26.04 -7.83 36.99
C PRO A 447 -24.51 -7.79 36.95
N THR A 448 -23.85 -8.91 37.28
CA THR A 448 -22.39 -9.08 37.29
C THR A 448 -21.81 -9.50 35.96
N ASP A 449 -22.62 -9.65 34.90
CA ASP A 449 -22.12 -9.94 33.56
C ASP A 449 -21.13 -8.87 33.09
N LYS A 450 -20.23 -9.25 32.17
CA LYS A 450 -19.28 -8.33 31.53
C LYS A 450 -20.02 -7.12 30.95
N LEU A 451 -19.36 -5.97 30.95
CA LEU A 451 -19.95 -4.71 30.48
C LEU A 451 -20.46 -4.81 29.02
N LEU A 452 -19.78 -5.56 28.16
CA LEU A 452 -20.23 -5.89 26.81
C LEU A 452 -21.68 -6.42 26.77
N CYS A 453 -22.04 -7.32 27.69
CA CYS A 453 -23.37 -7.95 27.73
C CYS A 453 -24.48 -6.93 27.92
N HIS A 454 -24.22 -5.89 28.71
CA HIS A 454 -25.15 -4.79 28.93
C HIS A 454 -25.14 -3.81 27.75
N GLN A 455 -24.00 -3.59 27.11
CA GLN A 455 -23.85 -2.67 25.96
C GLN A 455 -24.43 -3.23 24.65
N LEU A 456 -24.48 -4.55 24.47
CA LEU A 456 -25.09 -5.18 23.31
C LEU A 456 -26.61 -5.38 23.45
N ARG A 457 -27.19 -5.12 24.63
CA ARG A 457 -28.64 -5.15 24.83
C ARG A 457 -29.29 -3.81 24.49
N PRO A 458 -30.58 -3.79 24.11
CA PRO A 458 -31.32 -2.54 23.99
C PRO A 458 -31.22 -1.73 25.29
N GLY A 459 -30.71 -0.50 25.20
CA GLY A 459 -30.46 0.28 26.40
C GLY A 459 -29.82 1.66 26.14
N PRO A 460 -29.52 2.41 27.22
CA PRO A 460 -29.06 3.79 27.14
C PRO A 460 -27.78 3.98 26.31
N PHE A 461 -26.87 3.01 26.33
CA PHE A 461 -25.64 3.06 25.54
C PHE A 461 -25.95 3.13 24.03
N LEU A 462 -26.76 2.21 23.52
CA LEU A 462 -27.13 2.17 22.11
C LEU A 462 -28.02 3.34 21.71
N VAL A 463 -28.93 3.76 22.59
CA VAL A 463 -29.74 4.98 22.38
C VAL A 463 -28.84 6.20 22.22
N GLY A 464 -27.79 6.33 23.04
CA GLY A 464 -26.82 7.42 22.97
C GLY A 464 -26.09 7.46 21.63
N ILE A 465 -25.43 6.37 21.23
CA ILE A 465 -24.67 6.34 19.96
C ILE A 465 -25.56 6.39 18.71
N ASN A 466 -26.87 6.11 18.84
CA ASN A 466 -27.90 6.29 17.80
C ASN A 466 -28.27 7.76 17.55
N GLN A 467 -27.92 8.66 18.46
CA GLN A 467 -28.03 10.09 18.23
C GLN A 467 -26.86 10.56 17.37
N ARG A 468 -27.14 11.38 16.35
CA ARG A 468 -26.13 11.92 15.43
C ARG A 468 -26.00 13.43 15.62
N ALA A 469 -24.80 13.93 15.37
CA ALA A 469 -24.60 15.36 15.26
C ALA A 469 -25.39 15.92 14.05
N PRO A 470 -26.04 17.09 14.16
CA PRO A 470 -26.77 17.69 13.05
C PRO A 470 -25.92 17.97 11.80
N ASP A 471 -24.61 18.14 11.97
CA ASP A 471 -23.61 18.42 10.91
C ASP A 471 -22.84 17.16 10.46
N ASP A 472 -23.30 15.97 10.85
CA ASP A 472 -22.68 14.69 10.48
C ASP A 472 -22.78 14.43 8.96
N ALA A 473 -21.64 14.59 8.29
CA ALA A 473 -21.50 14.45 6.85
C ALA A 473 -21.16 13.02 6.37
N ILE A 474 -21.11 12.02 7.26
CA ILE A 474 -20.72 10.65 6.90
C ILE A 474 -21.78 10.03 5.96
N PHE A 475 -21.29 9.28 4.97
CA PHE A 475 -22.11 8.38 4.16
C PHE A 475 -22.29 7.04 4.87
N TYR A 476 -23.51 6.78 5.32
CA TYR A 476 -23.84 5.57 6.05
C TYR A 476 -24.50 4.53 5.15
N THR A 477 -24.02 3.30 5.24
CA THR A 477 -24.65 2.14 4.61
C THR A 477 -24.72 1.01 5.63
N ASN A 478 -25.83 0.29 5.64
CA ASN A 478 -26.12 -0.82 6.53
C ASN A 478 -26.66 -1.96 5.70
N ILE A 479 -25.81 -2.97 5.49
CA ILE A 479 -26.15 -4.17 4.73
C ILE A 479 -26.50 -5.27 5.74
N ASN A 480 -27.74 -5.72 5.71
CA ASN A 480 -28.24 -6.78 6.59
C ASN A 480 -28.92 -7.88 5.80
N THR A 481 -29.16 -8.98 6.49
CA THR A 481 -29.96 -10.11 6.02
C THR A 481 -31.25 -10.21 6.85
N ARG A 482 -32.29 -10.83 6.31
CA ARG A 482 -33.55 -11.04 7.02
C ARG A 482 -33.42 -12.22 7.98
N LYS A 483 -34.21 -12.23 9.05
CA LYS A 483 -34.50 -13.49 9.76
C LYS A 483 -35.16 -14.49 8.79
N PRO A 484 -34.82 -15.79 8.85
CA PRO A 484 -34.05 -16.47 9.90
C PRO A 484 -32.53 -16.61 9.62
N TYR A 485 -31.98 -15.94 8.60
CA TYR A 485 -30.62 -16.22 8.14
C TYR A 485 -29.54 -15.66 9.07
N ASP A 486 -29.78 -14.50 9.66
CA ASP A 486 -28.98 -13.97 10.76
C ASP A 486 -29.73 -14.14 12.08
N VAL A 487 -29.07 -14.80 13.02
CA VAL A 487 -29.62 -15.14 14.34
C VAL A 487 -29.45 -14.00 15.34
N PHE A 488 -28.54 -13.06 15.08
CA PHE A 488 -28.23 -11.91 15.92
C PHE A 488 -28.99 -10.66 15.48
N THR A 489 -29.17 -10.48 14.17
CA THR A 489 -29.79 -9.27 13.62
C THR A 489 -30.90 -9.55 12.62
N ASP A 490 -31.81 -8.60 12.51
CA ASP A 490 -32.86 -8.59 11.50
C ASP A 490 -32.96 -7.20 10.86
N ALA A 491 -32.95 -7.19 9.53
CA ALA A 491 -32.93 -5.97 8.71
C ALA A 491 -34.12 -5.03 8.97
N ALA A 492 -35.27 -5.56 9.40
CA ALA A 492 -36.47 -4.77 9.67
C ALA A 492 -36.51 -4.20 11.10
N THR A 493 -35.80 -4.82 12.05
CA THR A 493 -35.90 -4.51 13.47
C THR A 493 -34.58 -3.98 14.05
N ASN A 494 -33.81 -4.84 14.73
CA ASN A 494 -32.65 -4.42 15.50
C ASN A 494 -31.41 -4.11 14.64
N GLY A 495 -31.34 -4.67 13.43
CA GLY A 495 -30.34 -4.35 12.43
C GLY A 495 -30.64 -3.06 11.70
N ARG A 496 -31.84 -2.47 11.80
CA ARG A 496 -32.18 -1.25 11.06
C ARG A 496 -31.50 -0.02 11.68
N MET A 497 -30.88 0.80 10.83
CA MET A 497 -30.36 2.11 11.22
C MET A 497 -31.34 3.23 10.83
N ASP A 498 -31.65 4.14 11.76
CA ASP A 498 -32.58 5.24 11.52
C ASP A 498 -31.84 6.54 11.16
N ASN A 499 -32.45 7.42 10.36
CA ASN A 499 -31.91 8.73 9.97
C ASN A 499 -30.53 8.69 9.28
N CYS A 500 -30.26 7.68 8.46
CA CYS A 500 -28.99 7.53 7.73
C CYS A 500 -29.04 7.83 6.23
N ASP A 501 -30.21 8.07 5.65
CA ASP A 501 -30.31 8.38 4.22
C ASP A 501 -29.51 9.66 3.90
N ARG A 502 -28.91 9.68 2.71
CA ARG A 502 -28.08 10.80 2.21
C ARG A 502 -28.45 11.15 0.78
N VAL A 503 -27.89 12.24 0.29
CA VAL A 503 -27.95 12.63 -1.12
C VAL A 503 -26.51 12.79 -1.61
N ASN A 504 -26.16 12.13 -2.71
CA ASN A 504 -24.80 12.23 -3.25
C ASN A 504 -24.57 13.56 -3.98
N ALA A 505 -23.33 13.78 -4.44
CA ALA A 505 -22.96 14.99 -5.18
C ALA A 505 -23.74 15.19 -6.50
N LYS A 506 -24.36 14.13 -7.03
CA LYS A 506 -25.21 14.16 -8.24
C LYS A 506 -26.69 14.44 -7.93
N GLY A 507 -27.05 14.67 -6.67
CA GLY A 507 -28.44 14.88 -6.25
C GLY A 507 -29.26 13.60 -6.15
N GLN A 508 -28.64 12.41 -6.19
CA GLN A 508 -29.35 11.14 -6.11
C GLN A 508 -29.55 10.72 -4.64
N PRO A 509 -30.74 10.24 -4.27
CA PRO A 509 -30.99 9.73 -2.92
C PRO A 509 -30.24 8.40 -2.71
N LEU A 510 -29.49 8.33 -1.63
CA LEU A 510 -28.79 7.14 -1.14
C LEU A 510 -29.55 6.57 0.05
N LYS A 511 -30.20 5.43 -0.16
CA LYS A 511 -30.81 4.65 0.91
C LYS A 511 -29.72 3.95 1.71
N CYS A 512 -29.72 4.16 3.01
CA CYS A 512 -28.68 3.60 3.86
C CYS A 512 -28.93 2.14 4.24
N ASN A 513 -30.18 1.71 4.41
CA ASN A 513 -30.49 0.33 4.75
C ASN A 513 -30.67 -0.50 3.49
N VAL A 514 -29.85 -1.54 3.35
CA VAL A 514 -29.87 -2.50 2.25
C VAL A 514 -30.10 -3.88 2.84
N THR A 515 -31.14 -4.57 2.39
CA THR A 515 -31.39 -5.97 2.77
C THR A 515 -30.97 -6.86 1.62
N VAL A 516 -30.11 -7.85 1.88
CA VAL A 516 -29.58 -8.72 0.80
C VAL A 516 -30.70 -9.41 0.03
N GLN A 517 -31.75 -9.87 0.72
CA GLN A 517 -32.87 -10.58 0.09
C GLN A 517 -33.87 -9.67 -0.65
N ASP A 518 -33.78 -8.35 -0.50
CA ASP A 518 -34.63 -7.44 -1.29
C ASP A 518 -34.19 -7.43 -2.75
N ASP A 519 -32.86 -7.41 -2.99
CA ASP A 519 -32.26 -7.43 -4.32
C ASP A 519 -31.96 -8.85 -4.81
N CYS A 520 -31.52 -9.73 -3.89
CA CYS A 520 -31.10 -11.10 -4.19
C CYS A 520 -31.89 -12.13 -3.36
N PRO A 521 -33.16 -12.44 -3.71
CA PRO A 521 -34.03 -13.30 -2.91
C PRO A 521 -33.52 -14.72 -2.66
N LEU A 522 -32.66 -15.23 -3.55
CA LEU A 522 -32.07 -16.58 -3.44
C LEU A 522 -30.71 -16.58 -2.72
N ASN A 523 -30.16 -15.41 -2.38
CA ASN A 523 -28.89 -15.32 -1.68
C ASN A 523 -29.12 -15.50 -0.17
N ILE A 524 -28.88 -16.72 0.29
CA ILE A 524 -28.93 -17.11 1.69
C ILE A 524 -27.56 -16.81 2.30
N VAL A 525 -27.45 -15.64 2.93
CA VAL A 525 -26.25 -15.22 3.64
C VAL A 525 -26.58 -15.07 5.12
N GLU A 526 -25.84 -15.81 5.95
CA GLU A 526 -25.91 -15.70 7.41
C GLU A 526 -24.97 -14.60 7.93
N HIS A 527 -25.02 -14.32 9.23
CA HIS A 527 -24.30 -13.24 9.90
C HIS A 527 -22.82 -13.14 9.49
N ILE A 528 -22.03 -14.21 9.65
CA ILE A 528 -20.60 -14.22 9.35
C ILE A 528 -20.38 -14.13 7.83
N GLY A 529 -21.19 -14.81 7.03
CA GLY A 529 -21.15 -14.80 5.58
C GLY A 529 -21.25 -13.41 4.96
N LEU A 530 -21.83 -12.42 5.64
CA LEU A 530 -21.88 -11.03 5.15
C LEU A 530 -20.47 -10.46 4.87
N SER A 531 -19.43 -10.89 5.59
CA SER A 531 -18.05 -10.42 5.38
C SER A 531 -17.36 -11.02 4.16
N SER A 532 -17.93 -12.03 3.50
CA SER A 532 -17.28 -12.74 2.39
C SER A 532 -18.17 -12.86 1.14
N ASN A 533 -19.47 -12.62 1.27
CA ASN A 533 -20.43 -12.75 0.17
C ASN A 533 -20.19 -11.73 -0.96
N GLY A 534 -20.17 -12.21 -2.21
CA GLY A 534 -19.92 -11.38 -3.39
C GLY A 534 -21.02 -10.35 -3.67
N ALA A 535 -22.29 -10.69 -3.47
CA ALA A 535 -23.38 -9.73 -3.62
C ALA A 535 -23.26 -8.60 -2.58
N VAL A 536 -22.93 -8.94 -1.33
CA VAL A 536 -22.66 -7.93 -0.29
C VAL A 536 -21.50 -7.03 -0.69
N TYR A 537 -20.40 -7.61 -1.21
CA TYR A 537 -19.27 -6.83 -1.69
C TYR A 537 -19.64 -5.85 -2.81
N SER A 538 -20.50 -6.27 -3.75
CA SER A 538 -20.97 -5.38 -4.81
C SER A 538 -21.67 -4.14 -4.24
N GLY A 539 -22.38 -4.28 -3.11
CA GLY A 539 -22.99 -3.18 -2.37
C GLY A 539 -21.96 -2.32 -1.64
N ILE A 540 -20.95 -2.92 -1.00
CA ILE A 540 -19.83 -2.20 -0.37
C ILE A 540 -19.10 -1.32 -1.40
N ARG A 541 -18.83 -1.86 -2.59
CA ARG A 541 -18.18 -1.11 -3.69
C ARG A 541 -19.01 0.10 -4.13
N GLN A 542 -20.32 -0.06 -4.26
CA GLN A 542 -21.24 1.04 -4.59
C GLN A 542 -21.34 2.08 -3.46
N ALA A 543 -21.39 1.63 -2.21
CA ALA A 543 -21.40 2.49 -1.03
C ALA A 543 -20.14 3.37 -0.94
N LEU A 544 -18.96 2.78 -1.13
CA LEU A 544 -17.69 3.52 -1.14
C LEU A 544 -17.57 4.52 -2.30
N ALA A 545 -18.33 4.32 -3.38
CA ALA A 545 -18.43 5.24 -4.51
C ALA A 545 -19.53 6.29 -4.34
N HIS A 546 -20.28 6.26 -3.22
CA HIS A 546 -21.46 7.10 -2.95
C HIS A 546 -22.52 7.02 -4.07
N GLU A 547 -22.71 5.81 -4.60
CA GLU A 547 -23.71 5.50 -5.62
C GLU A 547 -24.93 4.79 -5.00
N PRO A 548 -26.13 4.91 -5.60
CA PRO A 548 -27.28 4.10 -5.23
C PRO A 548 -26.93 2.61 -5.30
N ILE A 549 -27.31 1.85 -4.28
CA ILE A 549 -26.94 0.44 -4.16
C ILE A 549 -28.01 -0.44 -4.82
N ALA A 550 -27.58 -1.26 -5.77
CA ALA A 550 -28.31 -2.41 -6.29
C ALA A 550 -27.37 -3.63 -6.29
N LEU A 551 -27.66 -4.64 -5.48
CA LEU A 551 -26.73 -5.77 -5.31
C LEU A 551 -26.64 -6.63 -6.58
N ASN A 552 -25.42 -7.02 -6.95
CA ASN A 552 -25.17 -7.94 -8.04
C ASN A 552 -25.22 -9.39 -7.52
N CYS A 553 -26.33 -10.08 -7.78
CA CYS A 553 -26.56 -11.43 -7.28
C CYS A 553 -25.66 -12.51 -7.92
N MET A 554 -24.95 -12.18 -9.00
CA MET A 554 -24.04 -13.09 -9.71
C MET A 554 -22.57 -12.83 -9.37
N GLU A 555 -22.28 -11.85 -8.50
CA GLU A 555 -20.91 -11.57 -8.06
C GLU A 555 -20.46 -12.70 -7.12
N LEU A 556 -19.43 -13.43 -7.54
CA LEU A 556 -18.88 -14.59 -6.83
C LEU A 556 -17.92 -14.17 -5.72
#